data_AF-A0A7R9ZP62-F1
#
_entry.id   AF-A0A7R9ZP62-F1
#
_cell.length_a   1.000
_cell.length_b   1.000
_cell.length_c   1.000
_cell.angle_alpha   90.00
_cell.angle_beta   90.00
_cell.angle_gamma   90.00
#
_symmetry.space_group_name_H-M   'P 1'
#
loop_
_entity.id
_entity.type
_entity.pdbx_description
1 polymer ?
#
loop_
_entity_poly.entity_id
_entity_poly.type
_entity_poly.pdbx_seq_one_letter_code
_entity_poly.pdbx_strand_id
1 'polypeptide(L)'
;GTKKKKATPTKKKATPTKKKKAAAASKKSTTASSSNGAYKSLSSTLFANNCTKGLLIQRLLVRWWYAYEWPDPASLPKNPPMDYDALEGFPGVYVCTKGDDVGKINDMRDPAMSPSFHNFAKKPASELQDLLLKALEEQKKQLVEAE
;
A
#
# COMPACT_ATOMS: atom_id res chain seq x y z
N GLY A 1 -61.78 34.29 -42.82
CA GLY A 1 -61.97 35.39 -41.84
C GLY A 1 -61.55 34.87 -40.48
N THR A 2 -60.97 35.61 -39.55
CA THR A 2 -61.06 37.04 -39.22
C THR A 2 -59.82 37.48 -38.40
N LYS A 3 -59.33 38.69 -38.66
CA LYS A 3 -58.28 39.42 -37.89
C LYS A 3 -58.90 40.25 -36.74
N LYS A 4 -58.14 40.51 -35.66
CA LYS A 4 -58.07 41.78 -34.85
C LYS A 4 -57.07 41.59 -33.67
N LYS A 5 -55.91 42.27 -33.56
CA LYS A 5 -55.55 43.68 -33.18
C LYS A 5 -55.70 44.06 -31.68
N LYS A 6 -54.54 44.32 -31.01
CA LYS A 6 -54.08 45.46 -30.13
C LYS A 6 -55.11 46.17 -29.20
N ALA A 7 -54.84 46.67 -27.97
CA ALA A 7 -53.62 47.17 -27.29
C ALA A 7 -53.79 47.54 -25.77
N THR A 8 -52.65 47.80 -25.08
CA THR A 8 -52.34 48.81 -24.00
C THR A 8 -52.77 48.61 -22.50
N PRO A 9 -52.22 49.36 -21.50
CA PRO A 9 -50.83 49.43 -20.97
C PRO A 9 -50.75 49.45 -19.40
N THR A 10 -49.58 49.35 -18.73
CA THR A 10 -49.14 50.19 -17.55
C THR A 10 -47.96 49.67 -16.68
N LYS A 11 -47.05 50.62 -16.34
CA LYS A 11 -46.31 50.87 -15.07
C LYS A 11 -45.06 50.06 -14.62
N LYS A 12 -43.90 50.71 -14.80
CA LYS A 12 -42.75 50.99 -13.89
C LYS A 12 -42.57 50.19 -12.57
N LYS A 13 -41.36 49.63 -12.36
CA LYS A 13 -40.39 49.87 -11.23
C LYS A 13 -39.24 48.83 -11.29
N ALA A 14 -37.99 49.23 -11.51
CA ALA A 14 -36.98 49.68 -10.52
C ALA A 14 -36.49 48.57 -9.55
N THR A 15 -35.19 48.26 -9.63
CA THR A 15 -34.36 47.44 -8.73
C THR A 15 -34.50 47.81 -7.25
N PRO A 16 -34.20 46.86 -6.33
CA PRO A 16 -33.09 47.16 -5.42
C PRO A 16 -32.22 45.95 -5.02
N THR A 17 -30.92 46.21 -5.07
CA THR A 17 -29.81 45.61 -4.31
C THR A 17 -30.18 45.41 -2.83
N LYS A 18 -29.89 44.24 -2.23
CA LYS A 18 -29.87 44.08 -0.76
C LYS A 18 -28.85 43.04 -0.26
N LYS A 19 -27.75 43.60 0.24
CA LYS A 19 -27.05 43.33 1.52
C LYS A 19 -26.48 41.92 1.81
N LYS A 20 -25.14 41.87 1.76
CA LYS A 20 -24.25 41.05 2.60
C LYS A 20 -24.77 40.97 4.06
N LYS A 21 -24.86 39.75 4.58
CA LYS A 21 -24.77 39.48 6.03
C LYS A 21 -23.83 38.31 6.21
N ALA A 22 -22.66 38.59 6.78
CA ALA A 22 -21.69 37.59 7.16
C ALA A 22 -22.27 36.76 8.31
N ALA A 23 -22.43 35.45 8.09
CA ALA A 23 -22.62 34.49 9.16
C ALA A 23 -21.24 33.95 9.53
N ALA A 24 -20.72 34.38 10.68
CA ALA A 24 -19.54 33.79 11.29
C ALA A 24 -19.91 32.37 11.74
N ALA A 25 -19.62 31.37 10.91
CA ALA A 25 -19.62 29.98 11.33
C ALA A 25 -18.40 29.78 12.23
N SER A 26 -18.65 29.72 13.54
CA SER A 26 -17.70 29.22 14.53
C SER A 26 -17.24 27.82 14.10
N LYS A 27 -16.03 27.72 13.54
CA LYS A 27 -15.36 26.45 13.36
C LYS A 27 -15.03 25.94 14.76
N LYS A 28 -15.86 25.04 15.28
CA LYS A 28 -15.46 24.15 16.38
C LYS A 28 -14.23 23.41 15.89
N SER A 29 -13.06 23.79 16.38
CA SER A 29 -11.84 23.01 16.22
C SER A 29 -12.11 21.67 16.87
N THR A 30 -12.33 20.62 16.06
CA THR A 30 -12.11 19.26 16.51
C THR A 30 -10.62 19.18 16.81
N THR A 31 -10.28 19.39 18.08
CA THR A 31 -9.04 18.88 18.65
C THR A 31 -8.98 17.42 18.24
N ALA A 32 -8.05 17.11 17.32
CA ALA A 32 -7.68 15.74 17.06
C ALA A 32 -7.08 15.24 18.38
N SER A 33 -7.92 14.63 19.20
CA SER A 33 -7.46 13.75 20.25
C SER A 33 -6.58 12.74 19.54
N SER A 34 -5.27 12.90 19.71
CA SER A 34 -4.29 11.85 19.45
C SER A 34 -4.65 10.71 20.39
N SER A 35 -5.63 9.91 20.00
CA SER A 35 -5.66 8.55 20.44
C SER A 35 -4.38 7.98 19.87
N ASN A 36 -3.40 7.77 20.76
CA ASN A 36 -2.48 6.65 20.64
C ASN A 36 -3.34 5.40 20.58
N GLY A 37 -4.03 5.19 19.46
CA GLY A 37 -4.61 3.93 19.09
C GLY A 37 -3.39 3.06 18.95
N ALA A 38 -3.11 2.29 20.01
CA ALA A 38 -2.16 1.21 19.96
C ALA A 38 -2.42 0.52 18.62
N TYR A 39 -1.47 0.60 17.70
CA TYR A 39 -1.56 -0.06 16.41
C TYR A 39 -1.60 -1.54 16.75
N LYS A 40 -2.80 -2.06 17.04
CA LYS A 40 -3.08 -3.48 17.12
C LYS A 40 -2.95 -3.93 15.68
N SER A 41 -1.70 -4.18 15.29
CA SER A 41 -1.44 -4.92 14.09
C SER A 41 -2.34 -6.15 14.16
N LEU A 42 -3.13 -6.40 13.12
CA LEU A 42 -3.96 -7.61 13.05
C LEU A 42 -3.13 -8.87 13.32
N SER A 43 -1.83 -8.82 13.00
CA SER A 43 -0.84 -9.84 13.35
C SER A 43 -0.60 -9.99 14.86
N SER A 44 -0.62 -8.92 15.65
CA SER A 44 -0.57 -8.98 17.12
C SER A 44 -1.84 -9.64 17.67
N THR A 45 -3.03 -9.32 17.18
CA THR A 45 -4.24 -9.99 17.67
C THR A 45 -4.37 -11.46 17.27
N LEU A 46 -3.85 -11.85 16.10
CA LEU A 46 -3.84 -13.25 15.66
C LEU A 46 -2.70 -14.08 16.30
N PHE A 47 -1.55 -13.45 16.62
CA PHE A 47 -0.32 -14.17 16.97
C PHE A 47 0.36 -13.74 18.26
N ALA A 48 -0.10 -12.68 18.95
CA ALA A 48 0.56 -12.21 20.17
C ALA A 48 0.55 -13.26 21.28
N ASN A 49 -0.47 -14.14 21.37
CA ASN A 49 -0.63 -14.93 22.60
C ASN A 49 -0.79 -16.47 22.49
N ASN A 50 -1.17 -17.14 21.38
CA ASN A 50 -1.49 -18.59 21.47
C ASN A 50 -1.23 -19.52 20.26
N CYS A 51 -0.71 -19.07 19.11
CA CYS A 51 -0.50 -19.97 17.95
C CYS A 51 1.00 -20.26 17.72
N THR A 52 1.42 -21.51 17.99
CA THR A 52 2.80 -21.98 17.77
C THR A 52 3.26 -21.81 16.33
N LYS A 53 2.38 -22.09 15.34
CA LYS A 53 2.66 -21.86 13.92
C LYS A 53 2.85 -20.37 13.60
N GLY A 54 2.07 -19.49 14.25
CA GLY A 54 2.20 -18.05 14.07
C GLY A 54 3.56 -17.53 14.56
N LEU A 55 3.98 -17.96 15.74
CA LEU A 55 5.31 -17.65 16.28
C LEU A 55 6.42 -18.18 15.36
N LEU A 56 6.28 -19.40 14.85
CA LEU A 56 7.21 -19.98 13.88
C LEU A 56 7.37 -19.10 12.64
N ILE A 57 6.26 -18.66 12.05
CA ILE A 57 6.26 -17.77 10.87
C ILE A 57 6.92 -16.43 11.19
N GLN A 58 6.61 -15.82 12.34
CA GLN A 58 7.24 -14.56 12.76
C GLN A 58 8.76 -14.71 12.92
N ARG A 59 9.21 -15.79 13.57
CA ARG A 59 10.63 -16.07 13.75
C ARG A 59 11.33 -16.33 12.41
N LEU A 60 10.65 -16.95 11.45
CA LEU A 60 11.16 -17.13 10.10
C LEU A 60 11.23 -15.80 9.33
N LEU A 61 10.18 -14.98 9.37
CA LEU A 61 10.10 -13.70 8.63
C LEU A 61 11.17 -12.68 9.03
N VAL A 62 11.71 -12.72 10.24
CA VAL A 62 12.82 -11.83 10.63
C VAL A 62 14.15 -12.23 10.00
N ARG A 63 14.24 -13.41 9.39
CA ARG A 63 15.49 -13.98 8.85
C ARG A 63 15.26 -14.78 7.57
N TRP A 64 14.20 -14.47 6.83
CA TRP A 64 13.77 -15.27 5.69
C TRP A 64 14.84 -15.33 4.59
N TRP A 65 15.59 -14.24 4.42
CA TRP A 65 16.61 -14.08 3.37
C TRP A 65 17.80 -15.05 3.51
N TYR A 66 17.97 -15.70 4.66
CA TYR A 66 19.00 -16.73 4.86
C TYR A 66 18.58 -18.12 4.34
N ALA A 67 17.29 -18.36 4.11
CA ALA A 67 16.79 -19.69 3.75
C ALA A 67 15.91 -19.72 2.49
N TYR A 68 15.36 -18.57 2.12
CA TYR A 68 14.34 -18.44 1.09
C TYR A 68 14.76 -17.36 0.09
N GLU A 69 14.74 -17.70 -1.19
CA GLU A 69 15.07 -16.79 -2.28
C GLU A 69 13.80 -16.17 -2.83
N TRP A 70 13.72 -14.84 -2.77
CA TRP A 70 12.64 -14.08 -3.39
C TRP A 70 13.13 -12.67 -3.74
N PRO A 71 12.85 -12.17 -4.95
CA PRO A 71 12.16 -12.86 -6.04
C PRO A 71 13.01 -13.98 -6.68
N ASP A 72 12.36 -14.94 -7.35
CA ASP A 72 13.05 -15.99 -8.11
C ASP A 72 13.73 -15.36 -9.35
N PRO A 73 15.07 -15.41 -9.48
CA PRO A 73 15.78 -14.80 -10.60
C PRO A 73 15.38 -15.37 -11.96
N ALA A 74 14.94 -16.65 -12.01
CA ALA A 74 14.51 -17.27 -13.25
C ALA A 74 13.13 -16.76 -13.71
N SER A 75 12.31 -16.28 -12.78
CA SER A 75 10.98 -15.74 -13.07
C SER A 75 10.99 -14.30 -13.59
N LEU A 76 12.10 -13.58 -13.42
CA LEU A 76 12.21 -12.17 -13.77
C LEU A 76 12.67 -11.97 -15.22
N PRO A 77 12.24 -10.88 -15.89
CA PRO A 77 12.73 -10.56 -17.21
C PRO A 77 14.21 -10.13 -17.14
N LYS A 78 15.02 -10.66 -18.05
CA LYS A 78 16.47 -10.37 -18.12
C LYS A 78 16.76 -8.89 -18.39
N ASN A 79 15.88 -8.23 -19.12
CA ASN A 79 15.99 -6.82 -19.46
C ASN A 79 14.76 -6.06 -18.95
N PRO A 80 14.93 -4.80 -18.52
CA PRO A 80 13.79 -3.94 -18.19
C PRO A 80 12.79 -3.81 -19.34
N PRO A 81 11.49 -3.66 -19.05
CA PRO A 81 10.49 -3.29 -20.04
C PRO A 81 10.82 -1.97 -20.75
N MET A 82 10.29 -1.77 -21.96
CA MET A 82 10.47 -0.54 -22.73
C MET A 82 10.00 0.68 -21.94
N ASP A 83 10.83 1.73 -21.90
CA ASP A 83 10.61 2.99 -21.14
C ASP A 83 10.69 2.86 -19.61
N TYR A 84 11.07 1.68 -19.11
CA TYR A 84 11.32 1.45 -17.68
C TYR A 84 12.81 1.19 -17.42
N ASP A 85 13.28 1.65 -16.27
CA ASP A 85 14.58 1.32 -15.71
C ASP A 85 14.42 0.42 -14.48
N ALA A 86 15.37 -0.49 -14.27
CA ALA A 86 15.39 -1.35 -13.08
C ALA A 86 15.67 -0.54 -11.82
N LEU A 87 14.91 -0.78 -10.76
CA LEU A 87 15.13 -0.12 -9.47
C LEU A 87 16.26 -0.82 -8.72
N GLU A 88 17.33 -0.07 -8.44
CA GLU A 88 18.50 -0.61 -7.73
C GLU A 88 18.12 -1.14 -6.35
N GLY A 89 18.61 -2.34 -6.01
CA GLY A 89 18.28 -3.03 -4.76
C GLY A 89 16.91 -3.71 -4.73
N PHE A 90 16.08 -3.56 -5.77
CA PHE A 90 14.77 -4.20 -5.88
C PHE A 90 14.63 -5.00 -7.18
N PRO A 91 15.21 -6.22 -7.25
CA PRO A 91 15.09 -7.07 -8.43
C PRO A 91 13.64 -7.28 -8.83
N GLY A 92 13.32 -7.16 -10.12
CA GLY A 92 11.96 -7.33 -10.63
C GLY A 92 11.03 -6.13 -10.42
N VAL A 93 11.51 -5.04 -9.82
CA VAL A 93 10.78 -3.77 -9.72
C VAL A 93 11.38 -2.77 -10.69
N TYR A 94 10.51 -2.13 -11.46
CA TYR A 94 10.91 -1.19 -12.50
C TYR A 94 10.20 0.15 -12.33
N VAL A 95 10.87 1.24 -12.67
CA VAL A 95 10.30 2.59 -12.66
C VAL A 95 10.28 3.14 -14.08
N CYS A 96 9.14 3.68 -14.49
CA CYS A 96 9.02 4.33 -15.80
C CYS A 96 9.82 5.63 -15.80
N THR A 97 10.75 5.79 -16.73
CA THR A 97 11.63 6.98 -16.83
C THR A 97 11.38 7.80 -18.09
N LYS A 98 10.51 7.35 -18.99
CA LYS A 98 10.19 8.03 -20.26
C LYS A 98 8.68 8.03 -20.55
N GLY A 99 8.23 8.99 -21.33
CA GLY A 99 6.84 9.09 -21.80
C GLY A 99 5.88 9.72 -20.78
N ASP A 100 4.59 9.40 -20.90
CA ASP A 100 3.51 9.99 -20.09
C ASP A 100 3.39 9.33 -18.70
N ASP A 101 3.93 8.11 -18.54
CA ASP A 101 3.81 7.29 -17.34
C ASP A 101 5.01 7.45 -16.37
N VAL A 102 5.84 8.48 -16.53
CA VAL A 102 7.06 8.70 -15.73
C VAL A 102 6.77 8.65 -14.22
N GLY A 103 7.57 7.88 -13.49
CA GLY A 103 7.43 7.66 -12.05
C GLY A 103 6.52 6.49 -11.67
N LYS A 104 5.83 5.87 -12.63
CA LYS A 104 5.03 4.66 -12.39
C LYS A 104 5.93 3.47 -12.03
N ILE A 105 5.55 2.76 -10.97
CA ILE A 105 6.24 1.54 -10.54
C ILE A 105 5.54 0.33 -11.15
N ASN A 106 6.32 -0.53 -11.78
CA ASN A 106 5.90 -1.83 -12.28
C ASN A 106 6.64 -2.92 -11.49
N ASP A 107 5.92 -3.59 -10.58
CA ASP A 107 6.42 -4.70 -9.81
C ASP A 107 6.06 -6.02 -10.51
N MET A 108 7.06 -6.68 -11.06
CA MET A 108 6.89 -7.93 -11.81
C MET A 108 7.21 -9.18 -10.97
N ARG A 109 7.49 -9.01 -9.67
CA ARG A 109 7.74 -10.13 -8.77
C ARG A 109 6.44 -10.88 -8.51
N ASP A 110 6.52 -12.20 -8.34
CA ASP A 110 5.35 -12.99 -7.98
C ASP A 110 4.92 -12.71 -6.51
N PRO A 111 3.74 -12.10 -6.27
CA PRO A 111 3.26 -11.82 -4.92
C PRO A 111 2.86 -13.09 -4.17
N ALA A 112 2.51 -14.18 -4.86
CA ALA A 112 2.13 -15.45 -4.25
C ALA A 112 3.32 -16.16 -3.59
N MET A 113 4.52 -15.93 -4.11
CA MET A 113 5.77 -16.48 -3.59
C MET A 113 6.48 -15.55 -2.60
N SER A 114 5.95 -14.34 -2.37
CA SER A 114 6.57 -13.37 -1.47
C SER A 114 6.66 -13.88 -0.03
N PRO A 115 7.75 -13.55 0.70
CA PRO A 115 7.92 -13.90 2.12
C PRO A 115 6.97 -13.05 2.96
N SER A 116 5.71 -13.45 3.01
CA SER A 116 4.65 -12.80 3.76
C SER A 116 4.03 -13.78 4.74
N PHE A 117 3.47 -13.24 5.83
CA PHE A 117 2.74 -14.06 6.79
C PHE A 117 1.65 -14.90 6.09
N HIS A 118 0.90 -14.27 5.18
CA HIS A 118 -0.19 -14.90 4.47
C HIS A 118 0.27 -16.09 3.62
N ASN A 119 1.41 -15.97 2.91
CA ASN A 119 1.92 -17.05 2.08
C ASN A 119 2.53 -18.17 2.94
N PHE A 120 3.28 -17.84 3.99
CA PHE A 120 3.83 -18.84 4.90
C PHE A 120 2.75 -19.56 5.71
N ALA A 121 1.64 -18.90 6.04
CA ALA A 121 0.52 -19.55 6.73
C ALA A 121 -0.11 -20.71 5.92
N LYS A 122 -0.01 -20.68 4.59
CA LYS A 122 -0.49 -21.74 3.68
C LYS A 122 0.46 -22.95 3.63
N LYS A 123 1.73 -22.78 3.96
CA LYS A 123 2.72 -23.87 4.01
C LYS A 123 2.51 -24.78 5.23
N PRO A 124 2.84 -26.07 5.16
CA PRO A 124 2.83 -26.95 6.32
C PRO A 124 3.84 -26.48 7.38
N ALA A 125 3.54 -26.78 8.66
CA ALA A 125 4.39 -26.35 9.77
C ALA A 125 5.79 -26.99 9.75
N SER A 126 5.92 -28.22 9.25
CA SER A 126 7.21 -28.90 9.07
C SER A 126 8.14 -28.13 8.13
N GLU A 127 7.64 -27.76 6.95
CA GLU A 127 8.42 -26.98 5.97
C GLU A 127 8.87 -25.63 6.56
N LEU A 128 8.02 -24.98 7.35
CA LEU A 128 8.37 -23.74 8.03
C LEU A 128 9.44 -23.93 9.12
N GLN A 129 9.46 -25.08 9.79
CA GLN A 129 10.51 -25.44 10.76
C GLN A 129 11.84 -25.67 10.04
N ASP A 130 11.83 -26.42 8.94
CA ASP A 130 13.02 -26.70 8.15
C ASP A 130 13.63 -25.41 7.60
N LEU A 131 12.79 -24.51 7.07
CA LEU A 131 13.23 -23.19 6.62
C LEU A 131 13.82 -22.35 7.76
N LEU A 132 13.22 -22.41 8.96
CA LEU A 132 13.73 -21.67 10.11
C LEU A 132 15.08 -22.21 10.58
N LEU A 133 15.26 -23.53 10.61
CA LEU A 133 16.53 -24.16 10.97
C LEU A 133 17.62 -23.78 9.97
N LYS A 134 17.34 -23.92 8.67
CA LYS A 134 18.26 -23.48 7.60
C LYS A 134 18.65 -22.01 7.75
N ALA A 135 17.69 -21.14 8.07
CA ALA A 135 17.96 -19.72 8.25
C ALA A 135 18.88 -19.44 9.45
N LEU A 136 18.71 -20.17 10.56
CA LEU A 136 19.54 -20.04 11.75
C LEU A 136 20.97 -20.56 11.51
N GLU A 137 21.10 -21.67 10.80
CA GLU A 137 22.40 -22.25 10.44
C GLU A 137 23.20 -21.32 9.53
N GLU A 138 22.57 -20.80 8.47
CA GLU A 138 23.24 -19.87 7.55
C GLU A 138 23.54 -18.52 8.23
N GLN A 139 22.63 -18.02 9.07
CA GLN A 139 22.90 -16.82 9.89
C GLN A 139 24.12 -17.03 10.79
N LYS A 140 24.21 -18.18 11.48
CA LYS A 140 25.36 -18.50 12.34
C LYS A 140 26.65 -18.59 11.52
N LYS A 141 26.61 -19.25 10.36
CA LYS A 141 27.76 -19.40 9.48
C LYS A 141 28.31 -18.05 9.02
N GLN A 142 27.44 -17.16 8.53
CA GLN A 142 27.85 -15.81 8.10
C GLN A 142 28.39 -14.96 9.25
N LEU A 143 27.85 -15.12 10.46
CA LEU A 143 28.37 -14.44 11.64
C LEU A 143 29.81 -14.88 11.96
N VAL A 144 30.08 -16.19 11.90
CA VAL A 144 31.42 -16.73 12.13
C VAL A 144 32.42 -16.31 11.05
N GLU A 145 31.98 -16.13 9.80
CA GLU A 145 32.85 -15.67 8.70
C GLU A 145 33.17 -14.17 8.78
N ALA A 146 32.32 -13.39 9.43
CA ALA A 146 32.48 -11.94 9.57
C ALA A 146 33.30 -11.52 10.81
N GLU A 147 33.54 -12.42 11.76
CA GLU A 147 34.37 -12.23 12.96
C GLU A 147 35.82 -12.67 12.73
#